data_AF-A0A1G0KF45-F1
#
_entry.id   AF-A0A1G0KF45-F1
#
_cell.length_a   1.000
_cell.length_b   1.000
_cell.length_c   1.000
_cell.angle_alpha   90.00
_cell.angle_beta   90.00
_cell.angle_gamma   90.00
#
_symmetry.space_group_name_H-M   'P 1'
#
loop_
_entity.id
_entity.type
_entity.pdbx_description
1 polymer ?
#
loop_
_entity_poly.entity_id
_entity_poly.type
_entity_poly.pdbx_seq_one_letter_code
_entity_poly.pdbx_strand_id
1 'polypeptide(L)'
;MGDRAGLGIRFLSEFERGKETAELGKSLAALTTLGLKVMLLVDGEPNQNATDSIPLTVPEAPPLAQTRDAGTAPPAAPNPVPASRPAAGGDAARLWDMVVAVDDTRQVLQVCGAEPALHQSTVFNRALERCFAVLGEAARRVTAQSQARFQQIPWREIITRRNGLVMNYEHVDHAALGRAANEELPNLKAELQAALAALDTRAAGQTSVT
;
A
#
# COMPACT_ATOMS: atom_id res chain seq x y z
N MET A 1 -19.28 33.91 -7.46
CA MET A 1 -17.92 33.34 -7.30
C MET A 1 -18.02 31.91 -7.83
N GLY A 2 -17.63 31.68 -9.09
CA GLY A 2 -17.84 30.40 -9.77
C GLY A 2 -16.90 29.31 -9.25
N ASP A 3 -17.43 28.10 -9.15
CA ASP A 3 -16.74 26.87 -8.73
C ASP A 3 -15.43 26.68 -9.52
N ARG A 4 -14.29 26.94 -8.87
CA ARG A 4 -12.98 27.06 -9.53
C ARG A 4 -12.34 25.73 -9.92
N ALA A 5 -12.96 24.58 -9.62
CA ALA A 5 -12.38 23.29 -9.96
C ALA A 5 -12.93 22.66 -11.25
N GLY A 6 -14.11 23.06 -11.74
CA GLY A 6 -14.70 22.51 -12.99
C GLY A 6 -14.96 20.99 -12.99
N LEU A 7 -14.60 20.28 -11.92
CA LEU A 7 -14.77 18.85 -11.75
C LEU A 7 -16.11 18.62 -11.05
N GLY A 8 -17.16 18.40 -11.83
CA GLY A 8 -18.49 18.15 -11.28
C GLY A 8 -18.52 16.91 -10.38
N ILE A 9 -19.34 16.93 -9.33
CA ILE A 9 -19.56 15.81 -8.38
C ILE A 9 -19.82 14.47 -9.08
N ARG A 10 -20.46 14.51 -10.26
CA ARG A 10 -20.70 13.33 -11.09
C ARG A 10 -19.41 12.67 -11.57
N PHE A 11 -18.39 13.44 -11.93
CA PHE A 11 -17.09 12.90 -12.34
C PHE A 11 -16.40 12.19 -11.17
N LEU A 12 -16.36 12.81 -9.99
CA LEU A 12 -15.76 12.22 -8.78
C LEU A 12 -16.45 10.90 -8.41
N SER A 13 -17.79 10.86 -8.43
CA SER A 13 -18.54 9.64 -8.12
C SER A 13 -18.29 8.51 -9.12
N GLU A 14 -18.14 8.82 -10.41
CA GLU A 14 -17.85 7.83 -11.46
C GLU A 14 -16.40 7.33 -11.38
N PHE A 15 -15.46 8.22 -11.03
CA PHE A 15 -14.05 7.89 -10.79
C PHE A 15 -13.88 6.97 -9.58
N GLU A 16 -14.53 7.28 -8.45
CA GLU A 16 -14.55 6.42 -7.24
C GLU A 16 -15.13 5.04 -7.51
N ARG A 17 -16.07 4.94 -8.45
CA ARG A 17 -16.71 3.69 -8.87
C ARG A 17 -15.94 2.94 -9.96
N GLY A 18 -14.79 3.45 -10.41
CA GLY A 18 -13.95 2.83 -11.42
C GLY A 18 -14.60 2.72 -12.80
N LYS A 19 -15.51 3.63 -13.16
CA LYS A 19 -16.16 3.63 -14.47
C LYS A 19 -15.14 4.04 -15.55
N GLU A 20 -15.07 3.28 -16.64
CA GLU A 20 -14.21 3.56 -17.81
C GLU A 20 -14.45 4.93 -18.45
N THR A 21 -15.60 5.55 -18.20
CA THR A 21 -15.91 6.90 -18.71
C THR A 21 -15.28 8.02 -17.88
N ALA A 22 -14.78 7.73 -16.68
CA ALA A 22 -14.18 8.70 -15.77
C ALA A 22 -12.64 8.75 -15.94
N GLU A 23 -12.20 9.17 -17.12
CA GLU A 23 -10.77 9.19 -17.46
C GLU A 23 -10.21 10.61 -17.47
N LEU A 24 -9.15 10.84 -16.68
CA LEU A 24 -8.26 12.00 -16.86
C LEU A 24 -7.34 11.82 -18.09
N GLY A 25 -7.25 10.60 -18.63
CA GLY A 25 -6.27 10.20 -19.64
C GLY A 25 -6.34 11.01 -20.94
N LYS A 26 -7.53 11.30 -21.46
CA LYS A 26 -7.68 12.07 -22.72
C LYS A 26 -7.23 13.52 -22.56
N SER A 27 -7.59 14.14 -21.43
CA SER A 27 -7.18 15.51 -21.11
C SER A 27 -5.67 15.59 -20.88
N LEU A 28 -5.11 14.62 -20.17
CA LEU A 28 -3.66 14.54 -19.94
C LEU A 28 -2.89 14.29 -21.25
N ALA A 29 -3.38 13.42 -22.12
CA ALA A 29 -2.79 13.16 -23.44
C ALA A 29 -2.81 14.38 -24.36
N ALA A 30 -3.91 15.16 -24.34
CA ALA A 30 -4.00 16.42 -25.08
C ALA A 30 -2.99 17.45 -24.56
N LEU A 31 -2.84 17.59 -23.25
CA LEU A 31 -1.84 18.48 -22.64
C LEU A 31 -0.42 18.09 -23.03
N THR A 32 -0.09 16.80 -23.00
CA THR A 32 1.21 16.28 -23.45
C THR A 32 1.47 16.56 -24.93
N THR A 33 0.45 16.42 -25.80
CA THR A 33 0.57 16.71 -27.23
C THR A 33 0.88 18.18 -27.51
N LEU A 34 0.39 19.07 -26.66
CA LEU A 34 0.67 20.51 -26.71
C LEU A 34 2.02 20.89 -26.09
N GLY A 35 2.82 19.91 -25.64
CA GLY A 35 4.10 20.13 -24.96
C GLY A 35 3.94 20.67 -23.53
N LEU A 36 2.75 20.60 -22.95
CA LEU A 36 2.47 21.06 -21.59
C LEU A 36 2.71 19.94 -20.59
N LYS A 37 3.54 20.21 -19.59
CA LYS A 37 3.78 19.29 -18.47
C LYS A 37 2.78 19.58 -17.35
N VAL A 38 2.01 18.57 -16.96
CA VAL A 38 1.11 18.67 -15.81
C VAL A 38 1.89 18.37 -14.54
N MET A 39 1.83 19.30 -13.58
CA MET A 39 2.40 19.12 -12.24
C MET A 39 1.27 19.08 -11.22
N LEU A 40 1.20 18.00 -10.44
CA LEU A 40 0.30 17.91 -9.30
C LEU A 40 1.03 18.49 -8.09
N LEU A 41 0.61 19.68 -7.68
CA LEU A 41 1.02 20.27 -6.41
C LEU A 41 0.00 19.86 -5.35
N VAL A 42 0.49 19.14 -4.33
CA VAL A 42 -0.27 18.93 -3.10
C VAL A 42 -0.05 20.17 -2.26
N ASP A 43 -1.11 20.94 -1.97
CA ASP A 43 -1.01 22.09 -1.06
C ASP A 43 -0.67 21.59 0.35
N GLY A 44 0.59 21.80 0.73
CA GLY A 44 1.08 21.78 2.11
C GLY A 44 1.97 23.02 2.27
N GLU A 45 1.86 23.72 3.39
CA GLU A 45 2.54 24.99 3.69
C GLU A 45 3.96 25.09 3.09
N PRO A 46 4.32 26.22 2.44
CA PRO A 46 5.55 26.32 1.69
C PRO A 46 6.76 26.18 2.61
N ASN A 47 7.48 25.06 2.48
CA ASN A 47 8.82 24.93 3.02
C ASN A 47 9.71 25.98 2.32
N GLN A 48 10.12 27.02 3.04
CA GLN A 48 10.81 28.20 2.52
C GLN A 48 12.23 27.91 1.96
N ASN A 49 12.59 26.65 1.74
CA ASN A 49 13.88 26.21 1.23
C ASN A 49 13.83 25.41 -0.09
N ALA A 50 12.68 25.27 -0.75
CA ALA A 50 12.58 24.50 -2.00
C ALA A 50 12.74 25.39 -3.25
N THR A 51 13.98 25.69 -3.63
CA THR A 51 14.29 26.21 -4.98
C THR A 51 14.29 25.12 -6.04
N ASP A 52 14.26 23.83 -5.67
CA ASP A 52 14.32 22.75 -6.65
C ASP A 52 12.93 22.19 -6.99
N SER A 53 12.47 22.52 -8.20
CA SER A 53 11.38 21.83 -8.87
C SER A 53 11.75 20.36 -9.00
N ILE A 54 11.05 19.44 -8.31
CA ILE A 54 11.23 18.00 -8.53
C ILE A 54 10.42 17.63 -9.78
N PRO A 55 11.05 17.33 -10.93
CA PRO A 55 10.31 16.89 -12.09
C PRO A 55 9.80 15.46 -11.83
N LEU A 56 8.48 15.29 -11.78
CA LEU A 56 7.87 13.97 -11.98
C LEU A 56 8.33 13.46 -13.35
N THR A 57 9.21 12.45 -13.31
CA THR A 57 9.57 11.62 -14.45
C THR A 57 8.74 10.36 -14.32
N VAL A 58 7.89 10.10 -15.31
CA VAL A 58 7.22 8.80 -15.44
C VAL A 58 8.34 7.81 -15.77
N PRO A 59 8.63 6.80 -14.93
CA PRO A 59 9.65 5.83 -15.26
C PRO A 59 9.15 5.04 -16.47
N GLU A 60 9.85 5.18 -17.60
CA GLU A 60 9.69 4.25 -18.72
C GLU A 60 10.03 2.84 -18.22
N ALA A 61 9.22 1.85 -18.57
CA ALA A 61 9.38 0.48 -18.10
C ALA A 61 10.82 0.01 -18.41
N PRO A 62 11.58 -0.48 -17.41
CA PRO A 62 13.00 -0.75 -17.61
C PRO A 62 13.19 -1.92 -18.58
N PRO A 63 14.12 -1.83 -19.55
CA PRO A 63 14.54 -2.99 -20.31
C PRO A 63 15.38 -3.91 -19.42
N LEU A 64 15.31 -5.21 -19.71
CA LEU A 64 15.98 -6.28 -18.99
C LEU A 64 17.51 -6.05 -18.89
N ALA A 65 17.95 -5.82 -17.66
CA ALA A 65 19.28 -6.01 -17.06
C ALA A 65 20.55 -5.53 -17.81
N GLN A 66 21.41 -4.81 -17.07
CA GLN A 66 22.79 -5.22 -16.78
C GLN A 66 23.39 -4.39 -15.64
N THR A 67 23.97 -5.08 -14.66
CA THR A 67 24.51 -4.55 -13.42
C THR A 67 25.89 -3.91 -13.59
N ARG A 68 26.22 -2.89 -12.78
CA ARG A 68 27.60 -2.56 -12.41
C ARG A 68 27.70 -1.74 -11.11
N ASP A 69 27.95 -2.49 -10.04
CA ASP A 69 28.87 -2.34 -8.91
C ASP A 69 29.02 -1.08 -8.03
N ALA A 70 29.33 -1.39 -6.75
CA ALA A 70 29.71 -0.60 -5.56
C ALA A 70 28.60 0.20 -4.86
N GLY A 71 28.33 0.05 -3.55
CA GLY A 71 28.95 -0.76 -2.51
C GLY A 71 28.46 -0.27 -1.14
N THR A 72 27.36 -0.84 -0.64
CA THR A 72 27.00 -1.09 0.78
C THR A 72 25.69 -1.86 0.72
N ALA A 73 25.74 -3.15 0.99
CA ALA A 73 24.58 -4.03 0.87
C ALA A 73 23.53 -3.66 1.94
N PRO A 74 22.29 -3.28 1.57
CA PRO A 74 21.19 -3.34 2.51
C PRO A 74 21.04 -4.80 2.98
N PRO A 75 20.74 -5.06 4.28
CA PRO A 75 20.54 -6.40 4.78
C PRO A 75 19.48 -7.08 3.91
N ALA A 76 19.80 -8.31 3.48
CA ALA A 76 19.04 -9.11 2.53
C ALA A 76 17.53 -8.88 2.69
N ALA A 77 16.93 -8.24 1.68
CA ALA A 77 15.49 -8.02 1.65
C ALA A 77 14.81 -9.38 1.89
N PRO A 78 13.96 -9.51 2.93
CA PRO A 78 13.19 -10.73 3.11
C PRO A 78 12.33 -10.91 1.86
N ASN A 79 12.43 -12.12 1.28
CA ASN A 79 11.92 -12.57 -0.01
C ASN A 79 10.82 -11.68 -0.63
N PRO A 80 10.94 -11.22 -1.88
CA PRO A 80 9.87 -10.48 -2.53
C PRO A 80 8.56 -11.27 -2.45
N VAL A 81 7.46 -10.57 -2.16
CA VAL A 81 6.12 -11.15 -2.26
C VAL A 81 6.00 -11.81 -3.63
N PRO A 82 5.48 -13.04 -3.74
CA PRO A 82 5.29 -13.65 -5.05
C PRO A 82 4.51 -12.68 -5.94
N ALA A 83 5.06 -12.41 -7.13
CA ALA A 83 4.57 -11.39 -8.05
C ALA A 83 3.13 -11.63 -8.52
N SER A 84 2.58 -12.81 -8.26
CA SER A 84 1.20 -13.19 -8.58
C SER A 84 0.49 -13.66 -7.31
N ARG A 85 -0.72 -13.14 -7.09
CA ARG A 85 -1.58 -13.54 -5.98
C ARG A 85 -1.94 -15.04 -6.08
N PRO A 86 -1.80 -15.82 -4.99
CA PRO A 86 -2.25 -17.21 -4.97
C PRO A 86 -3.75 -17.35 -5.28
N ALA A 87 -4.18 -18.57 -5.66
CA ALA A 87 -5.58 -18.85 -5.98
C ALA A 87 -6.53 -18.39 -4.86
N ALA A 88 -7.67 -17.80 -5.26
CA ALA A 88 -8.60 -17.18 -4.34
C ALA A 88 -9.15 -18.16 -3.29
N GLY A 89 -9.35 -17.67 -2.07
CA GLY A 89 -10.05 -18.39 -1.00
C GLY A 89 -9.17 -19.18 -0.02
N GLY A 90 -7.89 -19.41 -0.32
CA GLY A 90 -6.94 -20.10 0.57
C GLY A 90 -6.21 -19.19 1.56
N ASP A 91 -5.58 -19.78 2.57
CA ASP A 91 -4.75 -19.04 3.54
C ASP A 91 -3.53 -18.37 2.91
N ALA A 92 -2.96 -18.97 1.86
CA ALA A 92 -1.88 -18.34 1.09
C ALA A 92 -2.33 -17.02 0.44
N ALA A 93 -3.52 -16.97 -0.16
CA ALA A 93 -4.07 -15.75 -0.73
C ALA A 93 -4.32 -14.67 0.33
N ARG A 94 -4.77 -15.07 1.52
CA ARG A 94 -5.00 -14.13 2.65
C ARG A 94 -3.70 -13.60 3.21
N LEU A 95 -2.68 -14.44 3.37
CA LEU A 95 -1.33 -14.02 3.75
C LEU A 95 -0.74 -13.06 2.71
N TRP A 96 -0.91 -13.37 1.42
CA TRP A 96 -0.49 -12.47 0.34
C TRP A 96 -1.20 -11.11 0.42
N ASP A 97 -2.52 -11.09 0.65
CA ASP A 97 -3.28 -9.85 0.83
C ASP A 97 -2.76 -9.03 2.03
N MET A 98 -2.35 -9.70 3.11
CA MET A 98 -1.74 -9.03 4.26
C MET A 98 -0.38 -8.41 3.89
N VAL A 99 0.46 -9.09 3.11
CA VAL A 99 1.74 -8.50 2.71
C VAL A 99 1.54 -7.30 1.81
N VAL A 100 0.61 -7.36 0.85
CA VAL A 100 0.27 -6.22 0.00
C VAL A 100 -0.23 -5.04 0.84
N ALA A 101 -1.10 -5.27 1.82
CA ALA A 101 -1.56 -4.19 2.70
C ALA A 101 -0.42 -3.53 3.50
N VAL A 102 0.61 -4.30 3.88
CA VAL A 102 1.81 -3.75 4.52
C VAL A 102 2.64 -2.92 3.53
N ASP A 103 2.76 -3.37 2.29
CA ASP A 103 3.47 -2.63 1.23
C ASP A 103 2.74 -1.34 0.82
N ASP A 104 1.42 -1.38 0.72
CA ASP A 104 0.58 -0.20 0.51
C ASP A 104 0.79 0.82 1.64
N THR A 105 0.89 0.35 2.89
CA THR A 105 1.17 1.22 4.04
C THR A 105 2.53 1.91 3.90
N ARG A 106 3.56 1.20 3.43
CA ARG A 106 4.87 1.80 3.15
C ARG A 106 4.82 2.80 2.00
N GLN A 107 4.04 2.54 0.97
CA GLN A 107 3.87 3.48 -0.14
C GLN A 107 3.17 4.76 0.33
N VAL A 108 2.15 4.65 1.18
CA VAL A 108 1.48 5.81 1.80
C VAL A 108 2.48 6.65 2.58
N LEU A 109 3.34 6.03 3.39
CA LEU A 109 4.39 6.73 4.14
C LEU A 109 5.42 7.42 3.21
N GLN A 110 5.81 6.79 2.11
CA GLN A 110 6.77 7.35 1.16
C GLN A 110 6.21 8.54 0.38
N VAL A 111 4.97 8.45 -0.08
CA VAL A 111 4.32 9.49 -0.90
C VAL A 111 3.97 10.71 -0.04
N CYS A 112 3.52 10.48 1.18
CA CYS A 112 3.10 11.56 2.05
C CYS A 112 4.26 12.18 2.83
N GLY A 113 5.35 11.44 3.09
CA GLY A 113 6.48 11.86 3.93
C GLY A 113 6.39 11.31 5.36
N ALA A 114 7.47 11.38 6.13
CA ALA A 114 7.52 10.91 7.52
C ALA A 114 7.21 12.03 8.55
N GLU A 115 6.77 13.20 8.08
CA GLU A 115 6.67 14.41 8.90
C GLU A 115 5.47 14.40 9.87
N PRO A 116 5.63 14.89 11.12
CA PRO A 116 4.56 14.97 12.13
C PRO A 116 3.32 15.76 11.68
N ALA A 117 3.46 16.67 10.71
CA ALA A 117 2.35 17.45 10.14
C ALA A 117 1.33 16.58 9.38
N LEU A 118 1.71 15.37 8.95
CA LEU A 118 0.87 14.49 8.13
C LEU A 118 -0.29 13.83 8.88
N HIS A 119 -0.21 13.76 10.21
CA HIS A 119 -1.34 13.31 11.02
C HIS A 119 -2.56 14.23 10.91
N GLN A 120 -2.42 15.43 10.32
CA GLN A 120 -3.53 16.35 10.05
C GLN A 120 -4.12 16.17 8.63
N SER A 121 -3.47 15.40 7.75
CA SER A 121 -3.98 15.14 6.41
C SER A 121 -5.06 14.06 6.45
N THR A 122 -6.31 14.45 6.14
CA THR A 122 -7.42 13.50 6.04
C THR A 122 -7.14 12.40 5.01
N VAL A 123 -6.49 12.73 3.89
CA VAL A 123 -6.17 11.76 2.84
C VAL A 123 -5.18 10.71 3.36
N PHE A 124 -4.10 11.14 4.02
CA PHE A 124 -3.11 10.26 4.62
C PHE A 124 -3.75 9.32 5.66
N ASN A 125 -4.52 9.90 6.57
CA ASN A 125 -5.20 9.18 7.64
C ASN A 125 -6.17 8.12 7.08
N ARG A 126 -6.98 8.47 6.08
CA ARG A 126 -7.91 7.52 5.44
C ARG A 126 -7.19 6.43 4.66
N ALA A 127 -6.07 6.75 4.01
CA ALA A 127 -5.25 5.75 3.33
C ALA A 127 -4.64 4.75 4.33
N LEU A 128 -4.07 5.23 5.44
CA LEU A 128 -3.56 4.37 6.52
C LEU A 128 -4.64 3.49 7.13
N GLU A 129 -5.78 4.08 7.51
CA GLU A 129 -6.93 3.34 8.04
C GLU A 129 -7.35 2.20 7.09
N ARG A 130 -7.43 2.49 5.78
CA ARG A 130 -7.78 1.49 4.77
C ARG A 130 -6.77 0.35 4.73
N CYS A 131 -5.47 0.64 4.76
CA CYS A 131 -4.42 -0.38 4.75
C CYS A 131 -4.53 -1.30 5.98
N PHE A 132 -4.66 -0.73 7.18
CA PHE A 132 -4.84 -1.51 8.41
C PHE A 132 -6.17 -2.30 8.43
N ALA A 133 -7.23 -1.76 7.83
CA ALA A 133 -8.50 -2.47 7.69
C ALA A 133 -8.39 -3.69 6.77
N VAL A 134 -7.69 -3.57 5.62
CA VAL A 134 -7.38 -4.72 4.74
C VAL A 134 -6.58 -5.76 5.51
N LEU A 135 -5.49 -5.33 6.14
CA LEU A 135 -4.58 -6.20 6.89
C LEU A 135 -5.33 -7.03 7.94
N GLY A 136 -6.17 -6.39 8.75
CA GLY A 136 -6.93 -7.09 9.78
C GLY A 136 -8.08 -7.94 9.26
N GLU A 137 -8.75 -7.56 8.17
CA GLU A 137 -9.78 -8.40 7.57
C GLU A 137 -9.18 -9.66 6.93
N ALA A 138 -8.04 -9.53 6.26
CA ALA A 138 -7.31 -10.67 5.72
C ALA A 138 -6.86 -11.61 6.86
N ALA A 139 -6.27 -11.06 7.93
CA ALA A 139 -5.87 -11.82 9.12
C ALA A 139 -7.04 -12.60 9.74
N ARG A 140 -8.20 -11.94 9.93
CA ARG A 140 -9.40 -12.56 10.49
C ARG A 140 -9.91 -13.75 9.67
N ARG A 141 -9.67 -13.73 8.35
CA ARG A 141 -10.10 -14.79 7.45
C ARG A 141 -9.14 -15.97 7.41
N VAL A 142 -7.89 -15.83 7.87
CA VAL A 142 -6.93 -16.94 7.94
C VAL A 142 -7.49 -18.02 8.86
N THR A 143 -7.42 -19.29 8.46
CA THR A 143 -7.98 -20.38 9.28
C THR A 143 -7.30 -20.50 10.64
N ALA A 144 -8.03 -20.98 11.65
CA ALA A 144 -7.47 -21.23 12.99
C ALA A 144 -6.28 -22.20 12.96
N GLN A 145 -6.26 -23.16 12.03
CA GLN A 145 -5.14 -24.07 11.83
C GLN A 145 -3.86 -23.32 11.42
N SER A 146 -3.96 -22.43 10.44
CA SER A 146 -2.80 -21.63 10.00
C SER A 146 -2.40 -20.59 11.05
N GLN A 147 -3.36 -19.97 11.75
CA GLN A 147 -3.05 -19.07 12.86
C GLN A 147 -2.28 -19.79 13.99
N ALA A 148 -2.72 -21.00 14.36
CA ALA A 148 -2.07 -21.83 15.36
C ALA A 148 -0.69 -22.35 14.90
N ARG A 149 -0.47 -22.49 13.59
CA ARG A 149 0.80 -22.89 13.01
C ARG A 149 1.84 -21.76 13.04
N PHE A 150 1.42 -20.53 12.73
CA PHE A 150 2.30 -19.37 12.63
C PHE A 150 2.08 -18.41 13.81
N GLN A 151 2.41 -18.87 15.02
CA GLN A 151 2.12 -18.16 16.27
C GLN A 151 2.95 -16.90 16.48
N GLN A 152 4.05 -16.75 15.74
CA GLN A 152 4.89 -15.56 15.80
C GLN A 152 4.23 -14.33 15.15
N ILE A 153 3.20 -14.55 14.32
CA ILE A 153 2.35 -13.48 13.82
C ILE A 153 1.35 -13.09 14.92
N PRO A 154 1.26 -11.81 15.33
CA PRO A 154 0.36 -11.35 16.38
C PRO A 154 -1.10 -11.24 15.89
N TRP A 155 -1.71 -12.36 15.50
CA TRP A 155 -3.04 -12.46 14.89
C TRP A 155 -4.11 -11.65 15.62
N ARG A 156 -4.20 -11.86 16.94
CA ARG A 156 -5.23 -11.22 17.77
C ARG A 156 -5.08 -9.71 17.74
N GLU A 157 -3.86 -9.21 17.85
CA GLU A 157 -3.61 -7.76 17.87
C GLU A 157 -3.97 -7.11 16.53
N ILE A 158 -3.57 -7.72 15.42
CA ILE A 158 -3.88 -7.26 14.06
C ILE A 158 -5.41 -7.19 13.85
N ILE A 159 -6.14 -8.23 14.29
CA ILE A 159 -7.60 -8.28 14.18
C ILE A 159 -8.26 -7.24 15.10
N THR A 160 -7.79 -7.12 16.35
CA THR A 160 -8.31 -6.13 17.30
C THR A 160 -8.12 -4.71 16.80
N ARG A 161 -6.97 -4.39 16.19
CA ARG A 161 -6.70 -3.07 15.61
C ARG A 161 -7.72 -2.71 14.53
N ARG A 162 -8.01 -3.64 13.61
CA ARG A 162 -9.07 -3.47 12.61
C ARG A 162 -10.44 -3.25 13.26
N ASN A 163 -10.76 -3.96 14.35
CA ASN A 163 -12.03 -3.74 15.05
C ASN A 163 -12.09 -2.34 15.67
N GLY A 164 -10.98 -1.84 16.22
CA GLY A 164 -10.88 -0.47 16.73
C GLY A 164 -11.15 0.58 15.66
N LEU A 165 -10.62 0.40 14.44
CA LEU A 165 -10.87 1.31 13.31
C LEU A 165 -12.34 1.40 12.92
N VAL A 166 -13.09 0.30 13.06
CA VAL A 166 -14.52 0.25 12.72
C VAL A 166 -15.39 0.74 13.89
N MET A 167 -15.08 0.36 15.13
CA MET A 167 -15.90 0.68 16.30
C MET A 167 -15.65 2.09 16.83
N ASN A 168 -14.40 2.56 16.78
CA ASN A 168 -13.99 3.88 17.28
C ASN A 168 -13.59 4.81 16.12
N TYR A 169 -14.30 4.72 14.99
CA TYR A 169 -13.98 5.45 13.75
C TYR A 169 -13.96 6.98 13.90
N GLU A 170 -14.64 7.50 14.93
CA GLU A 170 -14.66 8.92 15.33
C GLU A 170 -13.40 9.36 16.08
N HIS A 171 -12.67 8.43 16.71
CA HIS A 171 -11.54 8.70 17.60
C HIS A 171 -10.35 7.77 17.31
N VAL A 172 -9.99 7.66 16.02
CA VAL A 172 -8.81 6.89 15.61
C VAL A 172 -7.53 7.64 16.01
N ASP A 173 -6.62 6.96 16.71
CA ASP A 173 -5.27 7.47 17.01
C ASP A 173 -4.35 7.26 15.80
N HIS A 174 -4.31 8.23 14.88
CA HIS A 174 -3.45 8.19 13.69
C HIS A 174 -1.96 8.26 14.01
N ALA A 175 -1.56 8.81 15.16
CA ALA A 175 -0.17 8.80 15.59
C ALA A 175 0.26 7.38 15.96
N ALA A 176 -0.59 6.63 16.65
CA ALA A 176 -0.35 5.21 16.91
C ALA A 176 -0.31 4.38 15.62
N LEU A 177 -1.19 4.63 14.65
CA LEU A 177 -1.13 3.97 13.34
C LEU A 177 0.18 4.28 12.59
N GLY A 178 0.62 5.53 12.61
CA GLY A 178 1.89 5.95 12.00
C GLY A 178 3.10 5.28 12.64
N ARG A 179 3.14 5.14 13.97
CA ARG A 179 4.19 4.39 14.68
C ARG A 179 4.16 2.92 14.31
N ALA A 180 2.99 2.27 14.41
CA ALA A 180 2.84 0.86 14.05
C ALA A 180 3.28 0.59 12.60
N ALA A 181 2.94 1.51 11.68
CA ALA A 181 3.34 1.43 10.27
C ALA A 181 4.87 1.47 10.07
N ASN A 182 5.58 2.28 10.85
CA ASN A 182 7.04 2.43 10.74
C ASN A 182 7.81 1.36 11.52
N GLU A 183 7.34 0.99 12.71
CA GLU A 183 8.10 0.22 13.69
C GLU A 183 7.71 -1.27 13.69
N GLU A 184 6.43 -1.58 13.55
CA GLU A 184 5.91 -2.96 13.72
C GLU A 184 5.75 -3.68 12.39
N LEU A 185 5.16 -3.02 11.39
CA LEU A 185 4.84 -3.64 10.10
C LEU A 185 6.05 -4.22 9.34
N PRO A 186 7.28 -3.66 9.40
CA PRO A 186 8.43 -4.27 8.74
C PRO A 186 8.75 -5.69 9.24
N ASN A 187 8.67 -5.91 10.55
CA ASN A 187 8.89 -7.23 11.14
C ASN A 187 7.73 -8.16 10.81
N LEU A 188 6.48 -7.66 10.89
CA LEU A 188 5.30 -8.42 10.49
C LEU A 188 5.38 -8.88 9.03
N LYS A 189 5.87 -8.03 8.12
CA LYS A 189 6.05 -8.37 6.71
C LYS A 189 6.94 -9.60 6.54
N ALA A 190 8.09 -9.64 7.22
CA ALA A 190 9.02 -10.76 7.13
C ALA A 190 8.36 -12.08 7.59
N GLU A 191 7.59 -12.04 8.68
CA GLU A 191 6.87 -13.21 9.19
C GLU A 191 5.77 -13.70 8.24
N LEU A 192 5.02 -12.77 7.64
CA LEU A 192 3.99 -13.10 6.65
C LEU A 192 4.59 -13.73 5.39
N GLN A 193 5.73 -13.21 4.92
CA GLN A 193 6.44 -13.76 3.77
C GLN A 193 6.99 -15.16 4.05
N ALA A 194 7.53 -15.40 5.25
CA ALA A 194 7.98 -16.72 5.67
C ALA A 194 6.80 -17.71 5.76
N ALA A 195 5.67 -17.31 6.33
CA ALA A 195 4.47 -18.12 6.40
C ALA A 195 3.92 -18.46 5.00
N LEU A 196 3.90 -17.49 4.09
CA LEU A 196 3.46 -17.67 2.71
C LEU A 196 4.33 -18.69 1.96
N ALA A 197 5.65 -18.53 2.00
CA ALA A 197 6.59 -19.48 1.39
C ALA A 197 6.43 -20.91 1.95
N ALA A 198 6.15 -21.05 3.25
CA ALA A 198 5.90 -22.33 3.89
C ALA A 198 4.57 -22.99 3.48
N LEU A 199 3.59 -22.22 2.97
CA LEU A 199 2.36 -22.76 2.40
C LEU A 199 2.53 -23.11 0.91
N ASP A 200 3.27 -22.30 0.15
CA ASP A 200 3.53 -22.53 -1.28
C ASP A 200 4.34 -23.82 -1.51
N THR A 201 5.35 -24.07 -0.68
CA THR A 201 6.19 -25.29 -0.74
C THR A 201 5.34 -26.57 -0.62
N ARG A 202 4.21 -26.51 0.11
CA ARG A 202 3.33 -27.66 0.31
C ARG A 202 2.42 -27.91 -0.90
N ALA A 203 2.00 -26.86 -1.60
CA ALA A 203 1.20 -26.99 -2.82
C ALA A 203 2.01 -27.67 -3.95
N ALA A 204 3.31 -27.37 -4.04
CA ALA A 204 4.23 -28.01 -5.00
C ALA A 204 4.55 -29.47 -4.64
N GLY A 205 4.65 -29.81 -3.34
CA GLY A 205 4.93 -31.18 -2.90
C GLY A 205 3.76 -32.17 -3.06
N GLN A 206 2.53 -31.69 -3.20
CA GLN A 206 1.33 -32.53 -3.38
C GLN A 206 1.05 -32.89 -4.85
N THR A 207 1.74 -32.28 -5.81
CA THR A 207 1.53 -32.49 -7.26
C THR A 207 2.41 -33.58 -7.88
N SER A 208 3.29 -34.24 -7.11
CA SER A 208 4.25 -35.25 -7.61
C SER A 208 3.98 -36.69 -7.14
N VAL A 209 2.72 -37.05 -6.85
CA VAL A 209 2.36 -38.46 -6.64
C VAL A 209 1.22 -38.81 -7.59
N THR A 210 1.56 -39.39 -8.73
CA THR A 210 0.65 -40.16 -9.57
C THR A 210 1.44 -41.26 -10.27
#